data_AF-A0A7C7FXY9-F1
#
_entry.id   AF-A0A7C7FXY9-F1
#
_cell.length_a   1.000
_cell.length_b   1.000
_cell.length_c   1.000
_cell.angle_alpha   90.00
_cell.angle_beta   90.00
_cell.angle_gamma   90.00
#
_symmetry.space_group_name_H-M   'P 1'
#
loop_
_entity.id
_entity.type
_entity.pdbx_description
1 polymer ?
#
loop_
_entity_poly.entity_id
_entity_poly.type
_entity_poly.pdbx_seq_one_letter_code
_entity_poly.pdbx_strand_id
1 'polypeptide(L)'
;MSRTAQGINSDLFKSGNDANKVAMIEQASQKRIAYIARRFAETGFSDMCKGVYSLILDNAESVLSNYSYYNLTPDMLKPFNSLTVDVDVGSNSSTNTKENMNVLMSQIMPALYQTPESKGIINPSAPFNIAKQMLESMGIDNWPDFLVDPNTPEGQQQAQAVQQQGEQDKQEAARLTTVEEQKLMIELEKQKVDIEAKIAKMKLDEQKFIHQVAKDKAEVALEASQGRPVGIG
;
A
#
# COMPACT_ATOMS: atom_id res chain seq x y z
N MET A 1 -32.96 -2.17 11.64
CA MET A 1 -33.21 -2.55 10.23
C MET A 1 -33.11 -4.06 10.10
N SER A 2 -34.13 -4.72 9.54
CA SER A 2 -34.20 -6.19 9.46
C SER A 2 -33.26 -6.74 8.37
N ARG A 3 -32.64 -7.90 8.59
CA ARG A 3 -31.70 -8.57 7.65
C ARG A 3 -32.33 -8.90 6.29
N THR A 4 -33.65 -9.08 6.27
CA THR A 4 -34.44 -9.21 5.04
C THR A 4 -34.51 -7.91 4.23
N ALA A 5 -34.44 -6.74 4.89
CA ALA A 5 -34.47 -5.43 4.24
C ALA A 5 -33.15 -5.09 3.50
N GLN A 6 -32.05 -5.81 3.80
CA GLN A 6 -30.79 -5.70 3.07
C GLN A 6 -30.68 -6.66 1.87
N GLY A 7 -31.72 -7.48 1.62
CA GLY A 7 -31.74 -8.44 0.51
C GLY A 7 -30.87 -9.69 0.71
N ILE A 8 -30.50 -10.00 1.96
CA ILE A 8 -29.60 -11.11 2.31
C ILE A 8 -30.43 -12.36 2.65
N ASN A 9 -30.21 -13.46 1.93
CA ASN A 9 -30.85 -14.75 2.23
C ASN A 9 -30.22 -15.39 3.48
N SER A 10 -31.02 -15.67 4.49
CA SER A 10 -30.58 -16.20 5.80
C SER A 10 -29.98 -17.60 5.74
N ASP A 11 -30.20 -18.37 4.66
CA ASP A 11 -29.66 -19.72 4.51
C ASP A 11 -28.19 -19.77 4.06
N LEU A 12 -27.60 -18.64 3.63
CA LEU A 12 -26.21 -18.59 3.19
C LEU A 12 -25.18 -18.69 4.32
N PHE A 13 -25.60 -18.49 5.58
CA PHE A 13 -24.75 -18.50 6.78
C PHE A 13 -24.55 -19.90 7.41
N LYS A 14 -24.91 -20.97 6.71
CA LYS A 14 -24.84 -22.36 7.22
C LYS A 14 -23.55 -23.11 6.86
N SER A 15 -22.61 -22.53 6.11
CA SER A 15 -21.35 -23.20 5.73
C SER A 15 -20.14 -22.30 5.99
N GLY A 16 -19.19 -22.76 6.82
CA GLY A 16 -18.03 -22.01 7.34
C GLY A 16 -17.01 -21.47 6.32
N ASN A 17 -17.47 -20.65 5.38
CA ASN A 17 -16.69 -19.77 4.52
C ASN A 17 -17.44 -18.43 4.35
N ASP A 18 -18.03 -17.97 5.45
CA ASP A 18 -19.07 -16.93 5.48
C ASP A 18 -18.54 -15.54 5.12
N ALA A 19 -17.29 -15.20 5.46
CA ALA A 19 -16.75 -13.84 5.23
C ALA A 19 -16.69 -13.46 3.74
N ASN A 20 -16.15 -14.34 2.89
CA ASN A 20 -16.06 -14.09 1.45
C ASN A 20 -17.43 -14.10 0.77
N LYS A 21 -18.34 -14.96 1.22
CA LYS A 21 -19.72 -15.01 0.70
C LYS A 21 -20.52 -13.78 1.10
N VAL A 22 -20.37 -13.31 2.33
CA VAL A 22 -21.00 -12.07 2.83
C VAL A 22 -20.52 -10.87 2.04
N ALA A 23 -19.20 -10.74 1.83
CA ALA A 23 -18.64 -9.64 1.02
C ALA A 23 -19.19 -9.63 -0.42
N MET A 24 -19.33 -10.82 -1.05
CA MET A 24 -19.95 -10.91 -2.39
C MET A 24 -21.44 -10.56 -2.40
N ILE A 25 -22.20 -10.93 -1.36
CA ILE A 25 -23.61 -10.59 -1.24
C ILE A 25 -23.80 -9.09 -1.01
N GLU A 26 -22.95 -8.46 -0.20
CA GLU A 26 -22.96 -7.02 0.04
C GLU A 26 -22.68 -6.24 -1.25
N GLN A 27 -21.65 -6.63 -2.02
CA GLN A 27 -21.38 -6.04 -3.34
C GLN A 27 -22.57 -6.19 -4.30
N ALA A 28 -23.18 -7.37 -4.35
CA ALA A 28 -24.36 -7.63 -5.17
C ALA A 28 -25.58 -6.80 -4.73
N SER A 29 -25.75 -6.58 -3.42
CA SER A 29 -26.83 -5.76 -2.85
C SER A 29 -26.63 -4.28 -3.21
N GLN A 30 -25.42 -3.74 -3.04
CA GLN A 30 -25.10 -2.36 -3.43
C GLN A 30 -25.33 -2.11 -4.92
N LYS A 31 -24.98 -3.07 -5.79
CA LYS A 31 -25.27 -2.98 -7.24
C LYS A 31 -26.77 -2.89 -7.52
N ARG A 32 -27.60 -3.66 -6.81
CA ARG A 32 -29.07 -3.59 -6.94
C ARG A 32 -29.62 -2.23 -6.48
N ILE A 33 -29.13 -1.72 -5.35
CA ILE A 33 -29.51 -0.39 -4.85
C ILE A 33 -29.16 0.69 -5.87
N ALA A 34 -27.96 0.64 -6.46
CA ALA A 34 -27.54 1.58 -7.49
C ALA A 34 -28.42 1.52 -8.75
N TYR A 35 -28.83 0.32 -9.20
CA TYR A 35 -29.77 0.19 -10.31
C TYR A 35 -31.14 0.81 -10.01
N ILE A 36 -31.66 0.61 -8.81
CA ILE A 36 -32.94 1.20 -8.40
C ILE A 36 -32.83 2.72 -8.36
N ALA A 37 -31.76 3.25 -7.76
CA ALA A 37 -31.49 4.69 -7.72
C ALA A 37 -31.36 5.29 -9.12
N ARG A 38 -30.65 4.61 -10.04
CA ARG A 38 -30.52 5.03 -11.44
C ARG A 38 -31.86 5.06 -12.15
N ARG A 39 -32.69 4.02 -12.00
CA ARG A 39 -34.04 4.01 -12.57
C ARG A 39 -34.90 5.13 -12.01
N PHE A 40 -34.83 5.38 -10.71
CA PHE A 40 -35.55 6.46 -10.07
C PHE A 40 -35.10 7.85 -10.56
N ALA A 41 -33.81 8.05 -10.80
CA ALA A 41 -33.29 9.29 -11.34
C ALA A 41 -33.64 9.50 -12.83
N GLU A 42 -33.48 8.47 -13.66
CA GLU A 42 -33.78 8.51 -15.10
C GLU A 42 -35.27 8.73 -15.38
N THR A 43 -36.17 8.13 -14.59
CA THR A 43 -37.62 8.17 -14.84
C THR A 43 -38.39 9.10 -13.91
N GLY A 44 -38.02 9.19 -12.63
CA GLY A 44 -38.71 10.06 -11.67
C GLY A 44 -38.16 11.47 -11.69
N PHE A 45 -36.87 11.62 -11.42
CA PHE A 45 -36.23 12.92 -11.26
C PHE A 45 -36.16 13.70 -12.58
N SER A 46 -35.81 13.01 -13.67
CA SER A 46 -35.77 13.62 -15.01
C SER A 46 -37.13 14.19 -15.42
N ASP A 47 -38.21 13.40 -15.23
CA ASP A 47 -39.55 13.83 -15.63
C ASP A 47 -40.11 14.91 -14.70
N MET A 48 -39.77 14.87 -13.40
CA MET A 48 -40.07 15.96 -12.47
C MET A 48 -39.40 17.26 -12.89
N CYS A 49 -38.10 17.24 -13.20
CA CYS A 49 -37.35 18.44 -13.62
C CYS A 49 -37.89 19.01 -14.95
N LYS A 50 -38.23 18.16 -15.91
CA LYS A 50 -38.91 18.59 -17.15
C LYS A 50 -40.25 19.23 -16.86
N GLY A 51 -41.07 18.62 -16.00
CA GLY A 51 -42.37 19.15 -15.60
C GLY A 51 -42.25 20.52 -14.93
N VAL A 52 -41.35 20.68 -13.97
CA VAL A 52 -41.07 21.97 -13.32
C VAL A 52 -40.65 23.02 -14.34
N TYR A 53 -39.78 22.66 -15.29
CA TYR A 53 -39.36 23.58 -16.34
C TYR A 53 -40.51 23.98 -17.27
N SER A 54 -41.37 23.04 -17.66
CA SER A 54 -42.59 23.33 -18.44
C SER A 54 -43.51 24.29 -17.69
N LEU A 55 -43.73 24.09 -16.38
CA LEU A 55 -44.51 25.03 -15.59
C LEU A 55 -43.90 26.44 -15.56
N ILE A 56 -42.57 26.54 -15.50
CA ILE A 56 -41.86 27.83 -15.56
C ILE A 56 -42.08 28.48 -16.93
N LEU A 57 -41.99 27.74 -18.04
CA LEU A 57 -42.27 28.28 -19.37
C LEU A 57 -43.70 28.85 -19.49
N ASP A 58 -44.68 28.16 -18.91
CA ASP A 58 -46.08 28.55 -19.00
C ASP A 58 -46.45 29.75 -18.11
N ASN A 59 -45.72 30.00 -17.02
CA ASN A 59 -46.13 30.95 -15.97
C ASN A 59 -45.09 32.04 -15.65
N ALA A 60 -43.86 31.96 -16.15
CA ALA A 60 -42.82 32.92 -15.77
C ALA A 60 -42.92 34.22 -16.59
N GLU A 61 -43.12 35.33 -15.88
CA GLU A 61 -42.99 36.69 -16.44
C GLU A 61 -41.58 37.27 -16.17
N SER A 62 -40.91 36.80 -15.12
CA SER A 62 -39.55 37.22 -14.77
C SER A 62 -38.79 36.11 -14.02
N VAL A 63 -37.47 36.07 -14.18
CA VAL A 63 -36.58 35.16 -13.43
C VAL A 63 -35.54 35.99 -12.69
N LEU A 64 -35.33 35.65 -11.42
CA LEU A 64 -34.27 36.19 -10.59
C LEU A 64 -32.95 35.50 -10.94
N SER A 65 -31.97 36.26 -11.41
CA SER A 65 -30.60 35.79 -11.59
C SER A 65 -29.63 36.82 -11.02
N ASN A 66 -28.64 36.40 -10.23
CA ASN A 66 -27.65 37.29 -9.62
C ASN A 66 -28.26 38.53 -8.94
N TYR A 67 -29.31 38.35 -8.13
CA TYR A 67 -30.02 39.41 -7.40
C TYR A 67 -30.71 40.48 -8.27
N SER A 68 -30.84 40.26 -9.58
CA SER A 68 -31.56 41.14 -10.51
C SER A 68 -32.69 40.38 -11.21
N TYR A 69 -33.83 41.04 -11.39
CA TYR A 69 -34.97 40.49 -12.13
C TYR A 69 -34.77 40.73 -13.62
N TYR A 70 -34.82 39.65 -14.40
CA TYR A 70 -34.85 39.70 -15.85
C TYR A 70 -36.27 39.37 -16.31
N ASN A 71 -36.89 40.29 -17.05
CA ASN A 71 -38.15 40.03 -17.72
C ASN A 71 -37.88 39.04 -18.85
N LEU A 72 -38.38 37.82 -18.70
CA LEU A 72 -38.25 36.77 -19.70
C LEU A 72 -39.62 36.57 -20.32
N THR A 73 -39.71 36.76 -21.63
CA THR A 73 -40.87 36.31 -22.39
C THR A 73 -40.71 34.81 -22.64
N PRO A 74 -41.76 33.98 -22.56
CA PRO A 74 -41.68 32.53 -22.83
C PRO A 74 -40.98 32.16 -24.13
N ASP A 75 -41.08 33.00 -25.18
CA ASP A 75 -40.36 32.83 -26.46
C ASP A 75 -38.82 32.85 -26.34
N MET A 76 -38.29 33.47 -25.29
CA MET A 76 -36.84 33.54 -25.04
C MET A 76 -36.30 32.23 -24.44
N LEU A 77 -37.15 31.43 -23.80
CA LEU A 77 -36.77 30.18 -23.17
C LEU A 77 -37.12 29.02 -24.10
N LYS A 78 -36.10 28.37 -24.67
CA LYS A 78 -36.32 27.23 -25.56
C LYS A 78 -36.63 25.97 -24.76
N PRO A 79 -37.63 25.16 -25.17
CA PRO A 79 -37.81 23.84 -24.59
C PRO A 79 -36.55 23.00 -24.83
N PHE A 80 -36.06 22.34 -23.77
CA PHE A 80 -35.00 21.35 -23.89
C PHE A 80 -35.59 19.93 -23.88
N ASN A 81 -35.19 19.11 -24.86
CA ASN A 81 -35.64 17.71 -24.95
C ASN A 81 -34.67 16.73 -24.27
N SER A 82 -33.43 17.13 -24.04
CA SER A 82 -32.40 16.28 -23.41
C SER A 82 -32.05 16.81 -22.03
N LEU A 83 -32.31 16.00 -21.00
CA LEU A 83 -31.85 16.22 -19.63
C LEU A 83 -30.98 15.03 -19.23
N THR A 84 -29.72 15.32 -18.89
CA THR A 84 -28.80 14.34 -18.32
C THR A 84 -28.84 14.49 -16.81
N VAL A 85 -29.07 13.39 -16.09
CA VAL A 85 -29.05 13.35 -14.63
C VAL A 85 -27.86 12.51 -14.21
N ASP A 86 -26.84 13.17 -13.65
CA ASP A 86 -25.70 12.50 -13.06
C ASP A 86 -26.02 12.11 -11.61
N VAL A 87 -25.95 10.82 -11.33
CA VAL A 87 -26.23 10.27 -10.01
C VAL A 87 -24.99 9.54 -9.52
N ASP A 88 -24.47 9.97 -8.37
CA ASP A 88 -23.32 9.34 -7.74
C ASP A 88 -23.74 8.06 -6.99
N VAL A 89 -23.95 6.96 -7.72
CA VAL A 89 -24.32 5.65 -7.15
C VAL A 89 -23.57 4.48 -7.81
N GLY A 90 -23.23 3.48 -7.00
CA GLY A 90 -22.69 2.19 -7.47
C GLY A 90 -21.17 2.12 -7.54
N SER A 91 -20.65 1.19 -8.34
CA SER A 91 -19.22 0.82 -8.41
C SER A 91 -18.30 1.94 -8.93
N ASN A 92 -18.85 2.91 -9.67
CA ASN A 92 -18.13 4.09 -10.15
C ASN A 92 -18.45 5.34 -9.31
N SER A 93 -19.00 5.15 -8.11
CA SER A 93 -19.25 6.29 -7.24
C SER A 93 -17.95 7.01 -6.87
N SER A 94 -18.05 8.27 -6.48
CA SER A 94 -16.91 9.06 -6.00
C SER A 94 -16.19 8.33 -4.86
N THR A 95 -16.94 7.61 -4.01
CA THR A 95 -16.42 6.78 -2.92
C THR A 95 -15.59 5.60 -3.42
N ASN A 96 -16.08 4.82 -4.38
CA ASN A 96 -15.33 3.69 -4.93
C ASN A 96 -14.14 4.16 -5.78
N THR A 97 -14.26 5.30 -6.45
CA THR A 97 -13.16 5.92 -7.18
C THR A 97 -12.04 6.35 -6.23
N LYS A 98 -12.37 6.92 -5.06
CA LYS A 98 -11.40 7.22 -3.98
C LYS A 98 -10.68 5.99 -3.50
N GLU A 99 -11.42 4.91 -3.24
CA GLU A 99 -10.84 3.66 -2.74
C GLU A 99 -9.91 3.02 -3.78
N ASN A 100 -10.33 2.98 -5.05
CA ASN A 100 -9.50 2.51 -6.16
C ASN A 100 -8.26 3.40 -6.36
N MET A 101 -8.38 4.72 -6.23
CA MET A 101 -7.24 5.65 -6.29
C MET A 101 -6.28 5.44 -5.10
N ASN A 102 -6.81 5.17 -3.92
CA ASN A 102 -6.00 4.87 -2.74
C ASN A 102 -5.21 3.57 -2.94
N VAL A 103 -5.83 2.51 -3.47
CA VAL A 103 -5.14 1.24 -3.81
C VAL A 103 -4.08 1.46 -4.89
N LEU A 104 -4.40 2.24 -5.93
CA LEU A 104 -3.46 2.59 -6.98
C LEU A 104 -2.23 3.31 -6.42
N MET A 105 -2.42 4.27 -5.49
CA MET A 105 -1.35 5.05 -4.90
C MET A 105 -0.53 4.27 -3.86
N SER A 106 -1.17 3.46 -3.03
CA SER A 106 -0.52 2.76 -1.91
C SER A 106 0.13 1.44 -2.29
N GLN A 107 -0.42 0.71 -3.27
CA GLN A 107 0.03 -0.64 -3.62
C GLN A 107 0.64 -0.71 -5.02
N ILE A 108 -0.04 -0.18 -6.02
CA ILE A 108 0.35 -0.35 -7.42
C ILE A 108 1.53 0.57 -7.76
N MET A 109 1.46 1.84 -7.38
CA MET A 109 2.48 2.82 -7.73
C MET A 109 3.87 2.48 -7.17
N PRO A 110 4.03 2.11 -5.88
CA PRO A 110 5.33 1.69 -5.35
C PRO A 110 5.84 0.41 -6.02
N ALA A 111 4.97 -0.56 -6.31
CA ALA A 111 5.35 -1.79 -7.00
C ALA A 111 5.87 -1.52 -8.42
N LEU A 112 5.22 -0.62 -9.16
CA LEU A 112 5.63 -0.21 -10.49
C LEU A 112 6.96 0.57 -10.49
N TYR A 113 7.25 1.34 -9.45
CA TYR A 113 8.54 2.04 -9.32
C TYR A 113 9.71 1.13 -8.88
N GLN A 114 9.41 0.01 -8.23
CA GLN A 114 10.44 -0.97 -7.83
C GLN A 114 10.91 -1.81 -9.02
N THR A 115 10.02 -2.11 -9.97
CA THR A 115 10.38 -2.86 -11.18
C THR A 115 11.19 -1.98 -12.15
N PRO A 116 12.45 -2.34 -12.49
CA PRO A 116 13.32 -1.51 -13.33
C PRO A 116 12.80 -1.26 -14.75
N GLU A 117 12.02 -2.20 -15.30
CA GLU A 117 11.50 -2.17 -16.67
C GLU A 117 10.30 -1.22 -16.85
N SER A 118 9.51 -1.00 -15.80
CA SER A 118 8.33 -0.11 -15.82
C SER A 118 8.67 1.37 -15.65
N LYS A 119 9.91 1.69 -15.22
CA LYS A 119 10.35 3.09 -15.06
C LYS A 119 10.33 3.90 -16.37
N GLY A 120 10.41 3.25 -17.53
CA GLY A 120 10.30 3.90 -18.84
C GLY A 120 8.86 4.05 -19.37
N ILE A 121 7.88 3.37 -18.75
CA ILE A 121 6.48 3.31 -19.22
C ILE A 121 5.58 4.20 -18.35
N ILE A 122 6.00 4.51 -17.12
CA ILE A 122 5.26 5.37 -16.20
C ILE A 122 5.48 6.83 -16.58
N ASN A 123 4.38 7.55 -16.82
CA ASN A 123 4.44 9.01 -16.97
C ASN A 123 5.01 9.62 -15.67
N PRO A 124 6.09 10.43 -15.73
CA PRO A 124 6.68 11.09 -14.55
C PRO A 124 5.69 11.91 -13.72
N SER A 125 4.63 12.44 -14.36
CA SER A 125 3.58 13.21 -13.70
C SER A 125 2.43 12.33 -13.14
N ALA A 126 2.45 11.01 -13.33
CA ALA A 126 1.37 10.12 -12.90
C ALA A 126 1.08 10.17 -11.38
N PRO A 127 2.09 10.18 -10.48
CA PRO A 127 1.82 10.30 -9.05
C PRO A 127 1.15 11.61 -8.68
N PHE A 128 1.56 12.72 -9.30
CA PHE A 128 0.97 14.04 -9.08
C PHE A 128 -0.48 14.08 -9.57
N ASN A 129 -0.75 13.54 -10.77
CA ASN A 129 -2.11 13.50 -11.32
C ASN A 129 -3.04 12.66 -10.44
N ILE A 130 -2.58 11.53 -9.91
CA ILE A 130 -3.36 10.69 -8.99
C ILE A 130 -3.58 11.42 -7.65
N ALA A 131 -2.54 12.07 -7.11
CA ALA A 131 -2.67 12.84 -5.87
C ALA A 131 -3.66 14.01 -6.01
N LYS A 132 -3.59 14.74 -7.13
CA LYS A 132 -4.51 15.81 -7.48
C LYS A 132 -5.95 15.30 -7.58
N GLN A 133 -6.18 14.24 -8.35
CA GLN A 133 -7.51 13.65 -8.49
C GLN A 133 -8.05 13.11 -7.15
N MET A 134 -7.18 12.62 -6.27
CA MET A 134 -7.57 12.20 -4.92
C MET A 134 -8.01 13.39 -4.06
N LEU A 135 -7.24 14.48 -4.04
CA LEU A 135 -7.60 15.72 -3.32
C LEU A 135 -8.92 16.32 -3.82
N GLU A 136 -9.07 16.42 -5.15
CA GLU A 136 -10.31 16.87 -5.79
C GLU A 136 -11.48 15.96 -5.41
N SER A 137 -11.29 14.63 -5.42
CA SER A 137 -12.34 13.70 -4.99
C SER A 137 -12.70 13.88 -3.52
N MET A 138 -11.74 14.24 -2.66
CA MET A 138 -11.96 14.52 -1.23
C MET A 138 -12.68 15.86 -0.98
N GLY A 139 -12.94 16.65 -2.03
CA GLY A 139 -13.53 17.98 -1.93
C GLY A 139 -12.54 19.05 -1.47
N ILE A 140 -11.24 18.78 -1.64
CA ILE A 140 -10.15 19.72 -1.34
C ILE A 140 -9.72 20.34 -2.67
N ASP A 141 -10.38 21.44 -3.03
CA ASP A 141 -10.12 22.15 -4.28
C ASP A 141 -8.81 22.98 -4.22
N ASN A 142 -8.30 23.26 -3.02
CA ASN A 142 -7.03 23.95 -2.79
C ASN A 142 -5.82 23.01 -2.84
N TRP A 143 -5.79 22.09 -3.82
CA TRP A 143 -4.63 21.22 -4.07
C TRP A 143 -3.28 21.98 -4.25
N PRO A 144 -3.22 23.23 -4.77
CA PRO A 144 -1.95 23.95 -4.91
C PRO A 144 -1.27 24.28 -3.57
N ASP A 145 -2.02 24.27 -2.46
CA ASP A 145 -1.46 24.51 -1.12
C ASP A 145 -0.67 23.29 -0.60
N PHE A 146 -0.92 22.11 -1.16
CA PHE A 146 -0.40 20.84 -0.64
C PHE A 146 0.53 20.13 -1.63
N LEU A 147 0.40 20.38 -2.93
CA LEU A 147 1.16 19.72 -3.97
C LEU A 147 1.82 20.73 -4.91
N VAL A 148 3.11 20.52 -5.18
CA VAL A 148 3.85 21.26 -6.21
C VAL A 148 3.70 20.53 -7.54
N ASP A 149 3.24 21.24 -8.57
CA ASP A 149 3.10 20.68 -9.92
C ASP A 149 4.48 20.37 -10.52
N PRO A 150 4.77 19.12 -10.91
CA PRO A 150 6.06 18.75 -11.50
C PRO A 150 6.34 19.41 -12.86
N ASN A 151 5.35 20.04 -13.50
CA ASN A 151 5.52 20.76 -14.75
C ASN A 151 5.87 22.25 -14.57
N THR A 152 5.80 22.79 -13.36
CA THR A 152 6.25 24.17 -13.10
C THR A 152 7.78 24.21 -12.92
N PRO A 153 8.42 25.37 -13.17
CA PRO A 153 9.87 25.52 -12.98
C PRO A 153 10.33 25.16 -11.56
N GLU A 154 9.50 25.43 -10.56
CA GLU A 154 9.73 25.14 -9.14
C GLU A 154 9.62 23.63 -8.86
N GLY A 155 8.64 22.96 -9.47
CA GLY A 155 8.47 21.50 -9.37
C GLY A 155 9.59 20.72 -10.05
N GLN A 156 10.12 21.21 -11.16
CA GLN A 156 11.27 20.59 -11.83
C GLN A 156 12.55 20.67 -11.00
N GLN A 157 12.77 21.80 -10.31
CA GLN A 157 13.91 21.95 -9.41
C GLN A 157 13.80 21.06 -8.17
N GLN A 158 12.62 20.97 -7.57
CA GLN A 158 12.39 20.04 -6.44
C GLN A 158 12.48 18.57 -6.87
N ALA A 159 11.94 18.20 -8.04
CA ALA A 159 12.04 16.85 -8.55
C ALA A 159 13.51 16.44 -8.79
N GLN A 160 14.34 17.35 -9.31
CA GLN A 160 15.78 17.11 -9.45
C GLN A 160 16.50 17.02 -8.09
N ALA A 161 16.17 17.88 -7.13
CA ALA A 161 16.74 17.83 -5.79
C ALA A 161 16.39 16.53 -5.05
N VAL A 162 15.14 16.06 -5.18
CA VAL A 162 14.68 14.80 -4.59
C VAL A 162 15.28 13.59 -5.31
N GLN A 163 15.47 13.64 -6.63
CA GLN A 163 16.19 12.59 -7.36
C GLN A 163 17.65 12.49 -6.92
N GLN A 164 18.36 13.61 -6.81
CA GLN A 164 19.76 13.61 -6.35
C GLN A 164 19.89 13.09 -4.92
N GLN A 165 19.00 13.51 -4.01
CA GLN A 165 19.01 13.05 -2.63
C GLN A 165 18.62 11.56 -2.53
N GLY A 166 17.66 11.10 -3.35
CA GLY A 166 17.27 9.69 -3.40
C GLY A 166 18.33 8.76 -4.02
N GLU A 167 19.16 9.27 -4.93
CA GLU A 167 20.34 8.55 -5.44
C GLU A 167 21.46 8.48 -4.39
N GLN A 168 21.67 9.55 -3.62
CA GLN A 168 22.59 9.56 -2.48
C GLN A 168 22.13 8.59 -1.38
N ASP A 169 20.86 8.61 -0.99
CA ASP A 169 20.30 7.70 0.01
C ASP A 169 20.38 6.24 -0.43
N LYS A 170 20.16 5.95 -1.73
CA LYS A 170 20.34 4.59 -2.27
C LYS A 170 21.80 4.16 -2.27
N GLN A 171 22.73 5.05 -2.61
CA GLN A 171 24.16 4.75 -2.52
C GLN A 171 24.60 4.55 -1.07
N GLU A 172 24.08 5.33 -0.14
CA GLU A 172 24.42 5.22 1.28
C GLU A 172 23.83 3.95 1.90
N ALA A 173 22.58 3.61 1.57
CA ALA A 173 21.96 2.33 1.94
C ALA A 173 22.73 1.13 1.36
N ALA A 174 23.14 1.18 0.09
CA ALA A 174 23.96 0.13 -0.52
C ALA A 174 25.36 0.01 0.11
N ARG A 175 25.96 1.13 0.53
CA ARG A 175 27.23 1.13 1.30
C ARG A 175 27.03 0.56 2.71
N LEU A 176 25.92 0.87 3.37
CA LEU A 176 25.59 0.33 4.69
C LEU A 176 25.41 -1.20 4.64
N THR A 177 24.65 -1.72 3.66
CA THR A 177 24.47 -3.17 3.50
C THR A 177 25.77 -3.89 3.18
N THR A 178 26.61 -3.34 2.30
CA THR A 178 27.92 -3.96 1.99
C THR A 178 28.87 -3.93 3.17
N VAL A 179 28.84 -2.88 4.00
CA VAL A 179 29.62 -2.80 5.24
C VAL A 179 29.10 -3.77 6.30
N GLU A 180 27.78 -3.96 6.42
CA GLU A 180 27.20 -4.98 7.31
C GLU A 180 27.56 -6.41 6.89
N GLU A 181 27.48 -6.71 5.59
CA GLU A 181 27.91 -8.02 5.04
C GLU A 181 29.39 -8.28 5.30
N GLN A 182 30.25 -7.27 5.11
CA GLN A 182 31.68 -7.38 5.44
C GLN A 182 31.92 -7.58 6.94
N LYS A 183 31.19 -6.87 7.81
CA LYS A 183 31.29 -7.07 9.26
C LYS A 183 30.87 -8.48 9.68
N LEU A 184 29.80 -9.01 9.10
CA LEU A 184 29.33 -10.37 9.37
C LEU A 184 30.35 -11.43 8.92
N MET A 185 30.98 -11.23 7.77
CA MET A 185 32.08 -12.09 7.28
C MET A 185 33.29 -12.08 8.21
N ILE A 186 33.72 -10.90 8.66
CA ILE A 186 34.84 -10.76 9.61
C ILE A 186 34.51 -11.42 10.96
N GLU A 187 33.27 -11.29 11.44
CA GLU A 187 32.81 -11.94 12.68
C GLU A 187 32.78 -13.46 12.55
N LEU A 188 32.29 -13.99 11.42
CA LEU A 188 32.34 -15.42 11.12
C LEU A 188 33.77 -15.94 11.03
N GLU A 189 34.69 -15.19 10.43
CA GLU A 189 36.10 -15.54 10.35
C GLU A 189 36.77 -15.53 11.74
N LYS A 190 36.47 -14.53 12.57
CA LYS A 190 36.88 -14.51 13.99
C LYS A 190 36.39 -15.74 14.74
N GLN A 191 35.12 -16.11 14.61
CA GLN A 191 34.57 -17.30 15.25
C GLN A 191 35.26 -18.58 14.77
N LYS A 192 35.57 -18.69 13.47
CA LYS A 192 36.34 -19.83 12.94
C LYS A 192 37.73 -19.91 13.54
N VAL A 193 38.46 -18.79 13.60
CA VAL A 193 39.80 -18.73 14.21
C VAL A 193 39.75 -19.10 15.70
N ASP A 194 38.74 -18.63 16.44
CA ASP A 194 38.56 -18.99 17.85
C ASP A 194 38.23 -20.47 18.05
N ILE A 195 37.44 -21.07 17.15
CA ILE A 195 37.15 -22.51 17.16
C ILE A 195 38.43 -23.30 16.86
N GLU A 196 39.22 -22.89 15.86
CA GLU A 196 40.50 -23.54 15.55
C GLU A 196 41.50 -23.42 16.69
N ALA A 197 41.58 -22.26 17.34
CA ALA A 197 42.40 -22.06 18.53
C ALA A 197 41.97 -22.97 19.69
N LYS A 198 40.66 -23.16 19.88
CA LYS A 198 40.12 -24.12 20.88
C LYS A 198 40.45 -25.56 20.51
N ILE A 199 40.29 -25.95 19.25
CA ILE A 199 40.64 -27.30 18.77
C ILE A 199 42.14 -27.57 18.94
N ALA A 200 43.00 -26.59 18.62
CA ALA A 200 44.44 -26.69 18.80
C ALA A 200 44.83 -26.86 20.28
N LYS A 201 44.18 -26.10 21.19
CA LYS A 201 44.35 -26.30 22.63
C LYS A 201 43.91 -27.70 23.08
N MET A 202 42.74 -28.17 22.64
CA MET A 202 42.26 -29.51 23.01
C MET A 202 43.21 -30.62 22.53
N LYS A 203 43.76 -30.52 21.31
CA LYS A 203 44.77 -31.46 20.81
C LYS A 203 46.07 -31.42 21.60
N LEU A 204 46.50 -30.23 22.02
CA LEU A 204 47.72 -30.06 22.82
C LEU A 204 47.53 -30.63 24.22
N ASP A 205 46.35 -30.46 24.82
CA ASP A 205 46.00 -31.06 26.10
C ASP A 205 45.86 -32.59 25.99
N GLU A 206 45.32 -33.11 24.89
CA GLU A 206 45.28 -34.54 24.59
C GLU A 206 46.69 -35.14 24.47
N GLN A 207 47.61 -34.47 23.76
CA GLN A 207 49.00 -34.92 23.66
C GLN A 207 49.71 -34.90 25.02
N LYS A 208 49.48 -33.86 25.84
CA LYS A 208 50.00 -33.82 27.21
C LYS A 208 49.46 -34.96 28.06
N PHE A 209 48.17 -35.27 27.93
CA PHE A 209 47.53 -36.37 28.65
C PHE A 209 48.11 -37.73 28.23
N ILE A 210 48.25 -37.99 26.93
CA ILE A 210 48.87 -39.22 26.42
C ILE A 210 50.31 -39.35 26.92
N HIS A 211 51.09 -38.26 26.89
CA HIS A 211 52.45 -38.26 27.40
C HIS A 211 52.51 -38.48 28.92
N GLN A 212 51.56 -37.96 29.67
CA GLN A 212 51.47 -38.18 31.12
C GLN A 212 51.11 -39.64 31.44
N VAL A 213 50.10 -40.21 30.77
CA VAL A 213 49.78 -41.64 30.89
C VAL A 213 50.97 -42.52 30.49
N ALA A 214 51.74 -42.14 29.47
CA ALA A 214 52.95 -42.86 29.07
C ALA A 214 54.07 -42.77 30.12
N LYS A 215 54.25 -41.60 30.76
CA LYS A 215 55.15 -41.44 31.91
C LYS A 215 54.71 -42.30 33.09
N ASP A 216 53.45 -42.20 33.49
CA ASP A 216 52.90 -42.96 34.61
C ASP A 216 53.04 -44.48 34.37
N LYS A 217 52.77 -44.93 33.13
CA LYS A 217 52.96 -46.34 32.74
C LYS A 217 54.43 -46.78 32.75
N ALA A 218 55.34 -45.90 32.35
CA ALA A 218 56.78 -46.16 32.39
C ALA A 218 57.31 -46.20 33.83
N GLU A 219 56.79 -45.35 34.71
CA GLU A 219 57.09 -45.36 36.15
C GLU A 219 56.61 -46.67 36.79
N VAL A 220 55.37 -47.10 36.55
CA VAL A 220 54.84 -48.39 37.02
C VAL A 220 55.65 -49.60 36.51
N ALA A 221 56.17 -49.55 35.27
CA ALA A 221 57.01 -50.61 34.73
C ALA A 221 58.41 -50.64 35.37
N LEU A 222 58.97 -49.48 35.70
CA LEU A 222 60.22 -49.36 36.47
C LEU A 222 60.03 -49.85 37.91
N GLU A 223 58.89 -49.56 38.53
CA GLU A 223 58.50 -50.05 39.85
C GLU A 223 58.41 -51.59 39.91
N ALA A 224 57.85 -52.22 38.87
CA ALA A 224 57.81 -53.68 38.74
C ALA A 224 59.21 -54.32 38.64
N SER A 225 60.22 -53.57 38.18
CA SER A 225 61.61 -54.03 38.07
C SER A 225 62.46 -53.75 39.32
N GLN A 226 62.09 -52.77 40.15
CA GLN A 226 62.93 -52.28 41.26
C GLN A 226 62.37 -52.54 42.67
N GLY A 227 61.15 -53.07 42.82
CA GLY A 227 60.68 -53.67 44.07
C GLY A 227 60.65 -52.73 45.29
N ARG A 228 60.39 -51.43 45.10
CA ARG A 228 60.22 -50.46 46.19
C ARG A 228 58.83 -49.80 46.11
N PRO A 229 58.09 -49.68 47.23
CA PRO A 229 56.79 -49.02 47.23
C PRO A 229 56.97 -47.51 47.46
N VAL A 230 56.12 -46.67 46.87
CA VAL A 230 55.83 -45.34 47.45
C VAL A 230 54.47 -44.79 47.04
N GLY A 231 54.04 -43.79 47.84
CA GLY A 231 52.70 -43.26 47.91
C GLY A 231 52.27 -42.47 46.69
N ILE A 232 51.00 -42.67 46.38
CA ILE A 232 50.23 -41.97 45.38
C ILE A 232 50.03 -40.53 45.88
N GLY A 233 50.54 -39.56 45.12
CA GLY A 233 50.24 -38.14 45.22
C GLY A 233 49.68 -37.66 43.89
#